data_AF-A0A3Q9Y0F3-F1
#
_entry.id   AF-A0A3Q9Y0F3-F1
#
_cell.length_a   1.000
_cell.length_b   1.000
_cell.length_c   1.000
_cell.angle_alpha   90.00
_cell.angle_beta   90.00
_cell.angle_gamma   90.00
#
_symmetry.space_group_name_H-M   'P 1'
#
loop_
_entity.id
_entity.type
_entity.pdbx_description
1 polymer ?
#
loop_
_entity_poly.entity_id
_entity_poly.type
_entity_poly.pdbx_seq_one_letter_code
_entity_poly.pdbx_strand_id
1 'polypeptide(L)'
;MNSYEEPEQAKFVGEILDKASKKLQKKYSMRTIGTGIGMPDGVVTMLALSFEKTGPLTKEEGRRIIVDCVQEILQIINTHEKIRPYLNNYPFSARDIEVRIFLEDKFRNNIFDPSYGVISSINASIDYKYTSAENPKRYMKIEEEKFEEALKMVQNESKK
;
A
#
# COMPACT_ATOMS: atom_id res chain seq x y z
N MET A 1 -36.09 4.75 -10.21
CA MET A 1 -34.61 4.82 -10.27
C MET A 1 -34.18 5.59 -9.03
N ASN A 2 -33.61 4.92 -8.02
CA ASN A 2 -32.93 5.64 -6.95
C ASN A 2 -31.64 6.22 -7.55
N SER A 3 -31.50 7.54 -7.54
CA SER A 3 -30.22 8.19 -7.77
C SER A 3 -29.28 7.73 -6.66
N TYR A 4 -28.20 7.05 -7.01
CA TYR A 4 -27.12 6.78 -6.07
C TYR A 4 -26.51 8.12 -5.67
N GLU A 5 -26.80 8.57 -4.46
CA GLU A 5 -26.05 9.67 -3.85
C GLU A 5 -24.78 9.08 -3.26
N GLU A 6 -23.64 9.64 -3.69
CA GLU A 6 -22.35 9.23 -3.16
C GLU A 6 -22.28 9.58 -1.67
N PRO A 7 -21.99 8.62 -0.79
CA PRO A 7 -21.92 8.88 0.65
C PRO A 7 -20.86 9.95 0.96
N GLU A 8 -21.15 10.85 1.90
CA GLU A 8 -20.27 11.97 2.28
C GLU A 8 -18.82 11.53 2.55
N GLN A 9 -18.64 10.39 3.21
CA GLN A 9 -17.36 9.81 3.56
C GLN A 9 -16.52 9.40 2.35
N ALA A 10 -17.11 9.12 1.19
CA ALA A 10 -16.37 8.81 -0.04
C ALA A 10 -15.47 9.98 -0.45
N LYS A 11 -15.95 11.22 -0.27
CA LYS A 11 -15.15 12.44 -0.50
C LYS A 11 -13.94 12.50 0.43
N PHE A 12 -14.14 12.26 1.72
CA PHE A 12 -13.05 12.26 2.70
C PHE A 12 -12.01 11.17 2.40
N VAL A 13 -12.46 9.97 2.03
CA VAL A 13 -11.55 8.89 1.60
C VAL A 13 -10.77 9.29 0.35
N GLY A 14 -11.42 9.90 -0.64
CA GLY A 14 -10.76 10.42 -1.84
C GLY A 14 -9.67 11.45 -1.51
N GLU A 15 -9.95 12.41 -0.62
CA GLU A 15 -8.98 13.41 -0.15
C GLU A 15 -7.78 12.75 0.56
N ILE A 16 -8.02 11.75 1.41
CA ILE A 16 -6.99 11.00 2.13
C ILE A 16 -6.07 10.25 1.15
N LEU A 17 -6.66 9.48 0.23
CA LEU A 17 -5.93 8.67 -0.75
C LEU A 17 -5.15 9.53 -1.75
N ASP A 18 -5.74 10.63 -2.24
CA ASP A 18 -5.07 11.57 -3.13
C ASP A 18 -3.86 12.23 -2.44
N LYS A 19 -4.03 12.67 -1.19
CA LYS A 19 -2.94 13.25 -0.40
C LYS A 19 -1.80 12.25 -0.17
N ALA A 20 -2.12 11.03 0.24
CA ALA A 20 -1.12 9.97 0.44
C ALA A 20 -0.40 9.64 -0.88
N SER A 21 -1.17 9.41 -1.94
CA SER A 21 -0.70 9.13 -3.30
C SER A 21 0.30 10.18 -3.78
N LYS A 22 -0.06 11.47 -3.76
CA LYS A 22 0.82 12.56 -4.23
C LYS A 22 2.12 12.63 -3.43
N LYS A 23 2.04 12.48 -2.11
CA LYS A 23 3.23 12.53 -1.24
C LYS A 23 4.18 11.36 -1.52
N LEU A 24 3.64 10.15 -1.61
CA LEU A 24 4.41 8.91 -1.80
C LEU A 24 5.00 8.80 -3.20
N GLN A 25 4.26 9.20 -4.25
CA GLN A 25 4.77 9.27 -5.62
C GLN A 25 6.02 10.17 -5.71
N LYS A 26 5.96 11.36 -5.10
CA LYS A 26 7.09 12.30 -5.09
C LYS A 26 8.27 11.76 -4.27
N LYS A 27 8.01 11.20 -3.09
CA LYS A 27 9.07 10.73 -2.17
C LYS A 27 9.88 9.57 -2.77
N TYR A 28 9.21 8.64 -3.45
CA TYR A 28 9.83 7.40 -3.92
C TYR A 28 10.01 7.30 -5.44
N SER A 29 9.69 8.36 -6.19
CA SER A 29 9.71 8.38 -7.65
C SER A 29 8.95 7.16 -8.22
N MET A 30 7.69 7.06 -7.84
CA MET A 30 6.79 5.98 -8.25
C MET A 30 5.46 6.55 -8.75
N ARG A 31 4.66 5.72 -9.42
CA ARG A 31 3.41 6.13 -10.07
C ARG A 31 2.24 5.41 -9.42
N THR A 32 1.20 6.14 -9.03
CA THR A 32 -0.04 5.50 -8.54
C THR A 32 -0.80 4.91 -9.71
N ILE A 33 -1.23 3.66 -9.57
CA ILE A 33 -1.94 2.91 -10.62
C ILE A 33 -3.28 2.35 -10.17
N GLY A 34 -3.61 2.45 -8.88
CA GLY A 34 -4.90 2.02 -8.37
C GLY A 34 -5.16 2.49 -6.95
N THR A 35 -6.45 2.63 -6.66
CA THR A 35 -7.00 2.90 -5.34
C THR A 35 -8.07 1.86 -5.04
N GLY A 36 -8.22 1.45 -3.79
CA GLY A 36 -9.31 0.57 -3.35
C GLY A 36 -9.87 1.02 -2.01
N ILE A 37 -11.15 0.74 -1.79
CA ILE A 37 -11.86 1.12 -0.57
C ILE A 37 -12.76 -0.06 -0.19
N GLY A 38 -12.66 -0.52 1.05
CA GLY A 38 -13.67 -1.34 1.69
C GLY A 38 -14.69 -0.42 2.38
N MET A 39 -15.93 -0.40 1.89
CA MET A 39 -16.99 0.44 2.46
C MET A 39 -18.38 -0.23 2.47
N PRO A 40 -18.53 -1.40 3.12
CA PRO A 40 -19.84 -2.04 3.28
C PRO A 40 -20.77 -1.11 4.08
N ASP A 41 -22.00 -0.90 3.58
CA ASP A 41 -23.03 -0.08 4.21
C ASP A 41 -22.57 1.34 4.60
N GLY A 42 -21.58 1.89 3.88
CA GLY A 42 -21.03 3.21 4.16
C GLY A 42 -19.95 3.24 5.25
N VAL A 43 -19.63 2.12 5.90
CA VAL A 43 -18.59 2.05 6.94
C VAL A 43 -17.24 1.75 6.30
N VAL A 44 -16.26 2.64 6.45
CA VAL A 44 -14.91 2.46 5.91
C VAL A 44 -14.16 1.41 6.73
N THR A 45 -13.79 0.31 6.09
CA THR A 45 -13.10 -0.84 6.70
C THR A 45 -11.67 -1.02 6.18
N MET A 46 -11.37 -0.53 4.98
CA MET A 46 -10.05 -0.73 4.37
C MET A 46 -9.74 0.37 3.34
N LEU A 47 -8.49 0.81 3.27
CA LEU A 47 -7.96 1.66 2.21
C LEU A 47 -6.82 0.96 1.47
N ALA A 48 -6.80 1.03 0.14
CA ALA A 48 -5.76 0.45 -0.69
C ALA A 48 -5.11 1.47 -1.64
N LEU A 49 -3.79 1.38 -1.79
CA LEU A 49 -3.02 2.06 -2.84
C LEU A 49 -2.12 1.08 -3.59
N SER A 50 -2.13 1.17 -4.91
CA SER A 50 -1.23 0.40 -5.79
C SER A 50 -0.32 1.35 -6.53
N PHE A 51 0.97 1.02 -6.57
CA PHE A 51 2.02 1.80 -7.23
C PHE A 51 2.80 0.94 -8.24
N GLU A 52 3.34 1.59 -9.26
CA GLU A 52 4.44 1.08 -10.07
C GLU A 52 5.74 1.81 -9.72
N LYS A 53 6.84 1.07 -9.64
CA LYS A 53 8.17 1.61 -9.37
C LYS A 53 9.23 0.88 -10.21
N THR A 54 10.19 1.62 -10.74
CA THR A 54 11.37 1.02 -11.37
C THR A 54 12.20 0.25 -10.34
N GLY A 55 12.45 -1.02 -10.60
CA GLY A 55 13.29 -1.92 -9.83
C GLY A 55 14.56 -2.37 -10.60
N PRO A 56 15.22 -3.46 -10.16
CA PRO A 56 14.89 -4.27 -8.98
C PRO A 56 15.14 -3.49 -7.67
N LEU A 57 14.56 -3.98 -6.57
CA LEU A 57 14.83 -3.49 -5.22
C LEU A 57 15.43 -4.61 -4.37
N THR A 58 16.31 -4.26 -3.43
CA THR A 58 16.64 -5.19 -2.34
C THR A 58 15.45 -5.36 -1.41
N LYS A 59 15.51 -6.40 -0.56
CA LYS A 59 14.48 -6.64 0.46
C LYS A 59 14.37 -5.45 1.41
N GLU A 60 15.51 -4.89 1.82
CA GLU A 60 15.62 -3.74 2.72
C GLU A 60 15.03 -2.47 2.10
N GLU A 61 15.32 -2.20 0.83
CA GLU A 61 14.73 -1.07 0.11
C GLU A 61 13.21 -1.23 -0.01
N GLY A 62 12.77 -2.42 -0.40
CA GLY A 62 11.36 -2.80 -0.47
C GLY A 62 10.63 -2.60 0.86
N ARG A 63 11.21 -3.12 1.95
CA ARG A 63 10.72 -2.98 3.32
C ARG A 63 10.52 -1.53 3.70
N ARG A 64 11.55 -0.70 3.51
CA ARG A 64 11.51 0.72 3.88
C ARG A 64 10.41 1.46 3.14
N ILE A 65 10.25 1.20 1.85
CA ILE A 65 9.23 1.87 1.03
C ILE A 65 7.82 1.42 1.44
N ILE A 66 7.57 0.12 1.55
CA ILE A 66 6.22 -0.41 1.82
C ILE A 66 5.77 -0.05 3.25
N VAL A 67 6.69 -0.07 4.23
CA VAL A 67 6.42 0.39 5.61
C VAL A 67 6.06 1.86 5.63
N ASP A 68 6.82 2.71 4.96
CA ASP A 68 6.55 4.15 4.92
C ASP A 68 5.23 4.47 4.21
N CYS A 69 4.88 3.74 3.15
CA CYS A 69 3.58 3.88 2.49
C CYS A 69 2.41 3.63 3.46
N VAL A 70 2.46 2.52 4.20
CA VAL A 70 1.41 2.20 5.18
C VAL A 70 1.39 3.23 6.31
N GLN A 71 2.54 3.60 6.87
CA GLN A 71 2.63 4.60 7.93
C GLN A 71 2.09 5.97 7.49
N GLU A 72 2.35 6.39 6.26
CA GLU A 72 1.85 7.65 5.73
C GLU A 72 0.32 7.66 5.60
N ILE A 73 -0.26 6.59 5.08
CA ILE A 73 -1.72 6.47 4.97
C ILE A 73 -2.35 6.47 6.37
N LEU A 74 -1.78 5.71 7.32
CA LEU A 74 -2.22 5.67 8.71
C LEU A 74 -2.17 7.05 9.37
N GLN A 75 -1.09 7.80 9.16
CA GLN A 75 -0.95 9.15 9.69
C GLN A 75 -2.05 10.08 9.15
N ILE A 76 -2.30 10.03 7.84
CA ILE A 76 -3.30 10.90 7.21
C ILE A 76 -4.71 10.53 7.67
N ILE A 77 -5.12 9.26 7.63
CA ILE A 77 -6.48 8.86 8.02
C ILE A 77 -6.75 9.11 9.51
N ASN A 78 -5.81 8.77 10.40
CA ASN A 78 -6.01 8.89 11.84
C ASN A 78 -6.03 10.36 12.31
N THR A 79 -5.42 11.27 11.54
CA THR A 79 -5.49 12.72 11.81
C THR A 79 -6.65 13.42 11.11
N HIS A 80 -7.38 12.74 10.22
CA HIS A 80 -8.50 13.32 9.49
C HIS A 80 -9.79 13.26 10.31
N GLU A 81 -10.13 14.32 11.05
CA GLU A 81 -11.21 14.24 12.04
C GLU A 81 -12.59 13.93 11.45
N LYS A 82 -12.87 14.41 10.23
CA LYS A 82 -14.16 14.23 9.58
C LYS A 82 -14.48 12.80 9.17
N ILE A 83 -13.46 11.94 8.99
CA ILE A 83 -13.71 10.54 8.60
C ILE A 83 -14.03 9.67 9.83
N ARG A 84 -13.63 10.09 11.04
CA ARG A 84 -13.73 9.29 12.27
C ARG A 84 -15.11 8.64 12.51
N PRO A 85 -16.25 9.34 12.31
CA PRO A 85 -17.57 8.74 12.53
C PRO A 85 -17.91 7.59 11.56
N TYR A 86 -17.21 7.48 10.44
CA TYR A 86 -17.46 6.51 9.38
C TYR A 86 -16.46 5.35 9.38
N LEU A 87 -15.47 5.35 10.28
CA LEU A 87 -14.48 4.29 10.38
C LEU A 87 -15.03 3.10 11.16
N ASN A 88 -14.79 1.89 10.66
CA ASN A 88 -15.13 0.65 11.36
C ASN A 88 -14.44 0.53 12.73
N ASN A 89 -13.20 1.05 12.82
CA ASN A 89 -12.41 1.12 14.03
C ASN A 89 -11.60 2.42 14.04
N TYR A 90 -11.30 2.94 15.23
CA TYR A 90 -10.40 4.07 15.40
C TYR A 90 -9.47 3.86 16.60
N PRO A 91 -8.15 4.05 16.45
CA PRO A 91 -7.46 4.37 15.20
C PRO A 91 -7.48 3.20 14.19
N PHE A 92 -7.31 3.53 12.90
CA PHE A 92 -6.90 2.57 11.89
C PHE A 92 -5.49 2.06 12.20
N SER A 93 -5.25 0.81 11.79
CA SER A 93 -4.01 0.07 11.99
C SER A 93 -3.50 -0.50 10.66
N ALA A 94 -2.30 -1.09 10.66
CA ALA A 94 -1.74 -1.72 9.45
C ALA A 94 -2.58 -2.89 8.89
N ARG A 95 -3.58 -3.39 9.63
CA ARG A 95 -4.54 -4.38 9.13
C ARG A 95 -5.58 -3.78 8.18
N ASP A 96 -5.82 -2.48 8.32
CA ASP A 96 -6.88 -1.74 7.61
C ASP A 96 -6.33 -1.04 6.35
N ILE A 97 -5.03 -1.17 6.08
CA ILE A 97 -4.34 -0.55 4.95
C ILE A 97 -3.72 -1.63 4.07
N GLU A 98 -4.00 -1.55 2.77
CA GLU A 98 -3.33 -2.37 1.76
C GLU A 98 -2.45 -1.51 0.86
N VAL A 99 -1.20 -1.94 0.66
CA VAL A 99 -0.32 -1.31 -0.32
C VAL A 99 0.25 -2.38 -1.24
N ARG A 100 0.27 -2.13 -2.54
CA ARG A 100 0.93 -2.99 -3.53
C ARG A 100 1.90 -2.15 -4.35
N ILE A 101 3.11 -2.64 -4.54
CA ILE A 101 4.14 -2.02 -5.37
C ILE A 101 4.53 -3.06 -6.42
N PHE A 102 4.18 -2.77 -7.66
CA PHE A 102 4.57 -3.54 -8.83
C PHE A 102 5.92 -2.99 -9.33
N LEU A 103 6.89 -3.88 -9.49
CA LEU A 103 8.23 -3.52 -9.92
C LEU A 103 8.39 -3.79 -11.41
N GLU A 104 8.86 -2.76 -12.11
CA GLU A 104 9.15 -2.81 -13.54
C GLU A 104 10.63 -2.54 -13.79
N ASP A 105 11.18 -3.06 -14.88
CA ASP A 105 12.52 -2.67 -15.32
C ASP A 105 12.52 -1.24 -15.91
N LYS A 106 13.68 -0.76 -16.34
CA LYS A 106 13.85 0.57 -16.96
C LYS A 106 13.07 0.76 -18.28
N PHE A 107 12.58 -0.32 -18.88
CA PHE A 107 11.81 -0.35 -20.11
C PHE A 107 10.33 -0.66 -19.87
N ARG A 108 9.88 -0.68 -18.59
CA ARG A 108 8.51 -0.96 -18.18
C ARG A 108 8.07 -2.41 -18.41
N ASN A 109 9.02 -3.33 -18.47
CA ASN A 109 8.71 -4.76 -18.49
C ASN A 109 8.59 -5.30 -17.06
N ASN A 110 7.86 -6.41 -16.92
CA ASN A 110 7.78 -7.15 -15.66
C ASN A 110 9.17 -7.64 -15.23
N ILE A 111 9.44 -7.55 -13.92
CA ILE A 111 10.59 -8.20 -13.29
C ILE A 111 10.20 -9.63 -12.89
N PHE A 112 11.05 -10.59 -13.24
CA PHE A 112 10.88 -12.02 -12.96
C PHE A 112 11.93 -12.52 -11.96
N ASP A 113 11.74 -13.75 -11.47
CA ASP A 113 12.75 -14.48 -10.70
C ASP A 113 14.14 -14.42 -11.38
N PRO A 114 15.24 -14.15 -10.65
CA PRO A 114 15.42 -14.20 -9.18
C PRO A 114 15.18 -12.86 -8.45
N SER A 115 14.48 -11.90 -9.04
CA SER A 115 14.15 -10.62 -8.41
C SER A 115 12.67 -10.52 -8.02
N TYR A 116 12.36 -9.65 -7.06
CA TYR A 116 10.98 -9.37 -6.68
C TYR A 116 10.25 -8.66 -7.83
N GLY A 117 9.09 -9.17 -8.23
CA GLY A 117 8.19 -8.52 -9.17
C GLY A 117 7.11 -7.68 -8.46
N VAL A 118 6.73 -8.07 -7.25
CA VAL A 118 5.72 -7.37 -6.45
C VAL A 118 6.11 -7.37 -4.99
N ILE A 119 5.90 -6.24 -4.32
CA ILE A 119 5.97 -6.10 -2.87
C ILE A 119 4.60 -5.63 -2.39
N SER A 120 4.01 -6.29 -1.41
CA SER A 120 2.69 -5.91 -0.92
C SER A 120 2.60 -5.94 0.59
N SER A 121 1.86 -5.01 1.18
CA SER A 121 1.39 -5.14 2.56
C SER A 121 -0.13 -5.34 2.57
N ILE A 122 -0.58 -6.43 3.17
CA ILE A 122 -2.00 -6.81 3.28
C ILE A 122 -2.20 -7.44 4.66
N ASN A 123 -3.24 -7.03 5.39
CA ASN A 123 -3.58 -7.56 6.71
C ASN A 123 -2.38 -7.58 7.69
N ALA A 124 -1.60 -6.50 7.72
CA ALA A 124 -0.37 -6.38 8.51
C ALA A 124 0.73 -7.45 8.25
N SER A 125 0.68 -8.14 7.10
CA SER A 125 1.79 -8.91 6.52
C SER A 125 2.47 -8.10 5.42
N ILE A 126 3.77 -8.28 5.22
CA ILE A 126 4.50 -7.80 4.04
C ILE A 126 4.99 -9.02 3.27
N ASP A 127 4.61 -9.09 2.01
CA ASP A 127 4.97 -10.16 1.09
C ASP A 127 5.91 -9.65 -0.01
N TYR A 128 6.98 -10.39 -0.27
CA TYR A 128 7.90 -10.18 -1.39
C TYR A 128 7.71 -11.32 -2.39
N LYS A 129 7.17 -11.00 -3.56
CA LYS A 129 6.66 -11.99 -4.54
C LYS A 129 7.56 -12.05 -5.77
N TYR A 130 7.95 -13.27 -6.12
CA TYR A 130 8.72 -13.57 -7.33
C TYR A 130 7.77 -13.98 -8.44
N THR A 131 7.81 -13.28 -9.57
CA THR A 131 6.95 -13.58 -10.73
C THR A 131 7.64 -14.61 -11.62
N SER A 132 6.90 -15.65 -12.06
CA SER A 132 7.43 -16.63 -13.02
C SER A 132 7.53 -16.03 -14.41
N ALA A 133 8.67 -16.25 -15.09
CA ALA A 133 8.80 -15.96 -16.51
C ALA A 133 7.93 -16.89 -17.39
N GLU A 134 7.72 -18.14 -16.95
CA GLU A 134 6.92 -19.14 -17.67
C GLU A 134 5.42 -18.90 -17.51
N ASN A 135 5.00 -18.37 -16.35
CA ASN A 135 3.62 -18.01 -16.09
C ASN A 135 3.51 -16.69 -15.30
N PRO A 136 3.47 -15.53 -15.99
CA PRO A 136 3.40 -14.22 -15.35
C PRO A 136 2.16 -14.00 -14.48
N LYS A 137 1.17 -14.90 -14.53
CA LYS A 137 -0.04 -14.86 -13.70
C LYS A 137 0.10 -15.62 -12.37
N ARG A 138 1.25 -16.28 -12.13
CA ARG A 138 1.53 -17.04 -10.90
C ARG A 138 2.79 -16.53 -10.21
N TYR A 139 2.69 -16.35 -8.90
CA TYR A 139 3.85 -16.09 -8.06
C TYR A 139 4.54 -17.43 -7.73
N MET A 140 5.86 -17.49 -7.92
CA MET A 140 6.66 -18.70 -7.69
C MET A 140 7.01 -18.90 -6.23
N LYS A 141 7.41 -17.81 -5.57
CA LYS A 141 7.86 -17.78 -4.19
C LYS A 141 7.33 -16.52 -3.53
N ILE A 142 7.04 -16.64 -2.24
CA ILE A 142 6.66 -15.53 -1.38
C ILE A 142 7.58 -15.60 -0.16
N GLU A 143 8.30 -14.51 0.09
CA GLU A 143 8.91 -14.27 1.40
C GLU A 143 8.00 -13.35 2.20
N GLU A 144 7.84 -13.62 3.48
CA GLU A 144 6.90 -12.89 4.33
C GLU A 144 7.60 -12.33 5.57
N GLU A 145 7.12 -11.20 6.05
CA GLU A 145 7.46 -10.65 7.36
C GLU A 145 6.24 -9.94 7.97
N LYS A 146 6.16 -9.93 9.30
CA LYS A 146 5.11 -9.16 9.98
C LYS A 146 5.41 -7.67 9.85
N PHE A 147 4.37 -6.88 9.58
CA PHE A 147 4.52 -5.43 9.45
C PHE A 147 5.15 -4.78 10.68
N GLU A 148 4.77 -5.23 11.89
CA GLU A 148 5.31 -4.68 13.14
C GLU A 148 6.81 -4.94 13.29
N GLU A 149 7.30 -6.11 12.88
CA GLU A 149 8.72 -6.46 12.92
C GLU A 149 9.49 -5.63 11.90
N ALA A 150 8.97 -5.51 10.68
CA ALA A 150 9.52 -4.67 9.62
C ALA A 150 9.61 -3.19 10.05
N LEU A 151 8.57 -2.67 10.70
CA LEU A 151 8.54 -1.31 11.24
C LEU A 151 9.66 -1.10 12.26
N LYS A 152 9.86 -2.04 13.20
CA LYS A 152 10.96 -1.99 14.17
C LYS A 152 12.33 -1.98 13.49
N MET A 153 12.52 -2.77 12.43
CA MET A 153 13.77 -2.77 11.65
C MET A 153 14.04 -1.39 11.02
N VAL A 154 13.06 -0.82 10.31
CA VAL A 154 13.18 0.50 9.66
C VAL A 154 13.44 1.62 10.68
N GLN A 155 12.78 1.58 11.84
CA GLN A 155 13.00 2.56 12.91
C GLN A 155 14.40 2.46 13.55
N ASN A 156 14.95 1.25 13.66
CA ASN A 156 16.29 1.03 14.20
C ASN A 156 17.39 1.48 13.21
N GLU A 157 17.16 1.35 11.91
CA GLU A 157 18.06 1.87 10.87
C GLU A 157 18.12 3.41 10.90
N SER A 158 16.99 4.08 11.15
CA SER A 158 16.89 5.54 11.18
C SER A 158 17.53 6.21 12.41
N LYS A 159 17.94 5.41 13.40
CA LYS A 159 18.58 5.89 14.64
C LYS A 159 20.11 5.76 14.63
N LYS A 160 20.69 5.16 13.58
CA LYS A 160 22.13 5.08 13.36
C LYS A 160 22.59 6.25 12.49
#